data_AF-A0A351BCC4-F1
#
_entry.id   AF-A0A351BCC4-F1
#
_cell.length_a   1.000
_cell.length_b   1.000
_cell.length_c   1.000
_cell.angle_alpha   90.00
_cell.angle_beta   90.00
_cell.angle_gamma   90.00
#
_symmetry.space_group_name_H-M   'P 1'
#
loop_
_entity.id
_entity.type
_entity.pdbx_description
1 polymer ?
#
loop_
_entity_poly.entity_id
_entity_poly.type
_entity_poly.pdbx_seq_one_letter_code
_entity_poly.pdbx_strand_id
1 'polypeptide(L)'
;MPFLPVILWSDVLIWLLLLAAILLGWLSARNPLWRTAWQRVGRSRSGMASATLLLAFAAVGLLDSLHYRPRLAADGGQGASAQPAVYAVEVLSLLDALLTPLRTRNEKTYSAPLATRAHAKETIEVRGSDGRLQQTRDHPRLRYGGAHLGADEERRDADVAGRVLQALGLALLTWAVVVVAVCGGVARAQGSDWRQAWQRIWRSDGDFAWSAVLCALAALLLLAMPVALLAGNYHVFGTDKVGQDVLYQVLKSVRTALVIGLVTTLVMLPLSVLLGVLAGYFRGWVDDLIQYLYTTLSSIPGVLLIAAAVLMMQVLIDTHPQWFATAAERADLRLLALCFILGVTSWTGLCRLLRGETLKLRELEYIQAAQAFGVSSLRIIGRHILPNLMHIVIIALVMDFSSLVLAEAVLSYVGIGVDPTMISFGTMINNARLELAREPMVWWSLSAAFFFMFSLVLAANLFADAVRDAFDPRLAGSP
;
A
#
# COMPACT_ATOMS: atom_id res chain seq x y z
N MET A 1 -17.31 21.50 -16.61
CA MET A 1 -16.34 21.34 -15.51
C MET A 1 -14.97 21.03 -16.11
N PRO A 2 -13.84 21.44 -15.49
CA PRO A 2 -12.49 21.18 -16.04
C PRO A 2 -12.10 19.69 -16.02
N PHE A 3 -12.74 18.92 -15.14
CA PHE A 3 -12.61 17.47 -15.03
C PHE A 3 -13.96 16.85 -14.69
N LEU A 4 -14.10 15.56 -14.97
CA LEU A 4 -15.23 14.73 -14.56
C LEU A 4 -14.74 13.72 -13.52
N PRO A 5 -15.19 13.78 -12.25
CA PRO A 5 -14.79 12.79 -11.25
C PRO A 5 -15.26 11.40 -11.68
N VAL A 6 -14.41 10.40 -11.46
CA VAL A 6 -14.73 8.98 -11.66
C VAL A 6 -14.58 8.32 -10.30
N ILE A 7 -15.58 7.54 -9.91
CA ILE A 7 -15.57 6.83 -8.63
C ILE A 7 -15.48 5.35 -8.96
N LEU A 8 -14.32 4.76 -8.70
CA LEU A 8 -14.14 3.32 -8.79
C LEU A 8 -14.65 2.65 -7.52
N TRP A 9 -15.00 1.37 -7.58
CA TRP A 9 -15.50 0.65 -6.41
C TRP A 9 -14.41 0.48 -5.34
N SER A 10 -13.16 0.27 -5.76
CA SER A 10 -12.04 0.23 -4.82
C SER A 10 -11.79 1.60 -4.15
N ASP A 11 -12.05 2.72 -4.83
CA ASP A 11 -11.96 4.06 -4.22
C ASP A 11 -12.96 4.18 -3.08
N VAL A 12 -14.22 3.82 -3.34
CA VAL A 12 -15.29 3.84 -2.33
C VAL A 12 -14.89 3.00 -1.13
N LEU A 13 -14.36 1.80 -1.35
CA LEU A 13 -13.93 0.91 -0.27
C LEU A 13 -12.78 1.50 0.54
N ILE A 14 -11.76 2.08 -0.09
CA ILE A 14 -10.65 2.74 0.63
C ILE A 14 -11.18 3.88 1.50
N TRP A 15 -12.02 4.76 0.96
CA TRP A 15 -12.56 5.90 1.70
C TRP A 15 -13.51 5.47 2.82
N LEU A 16 -14.32 4.43 2.61
CA LEU A 16 -15.15 3.83 3.66
C LEU A 16 -14.31 3.19 4.77
N LEU A 17 -13.22 2.50 4.41
CA LEU A 17 -12.27 1.92 5.37
C LEU A 17 -11.57 3.00 6.17
N LEU A 18 -11.17 4.11 5.53
CA LEU A 18 -10.60 5.26 6.23
C LEU A 18 -11.60 5.87 7.21
N LEU A 19 -12.85 6.07 6.78
CA LEU A 19 -13.92 6.60 7.63
C LEU A 19 -14.21 5.66 8.80
N ALA A 20 -14.26 4.35 8.55
CA ALA A 20 -14.42 3.33 9.58
C ALA A 20 -13.25 3.34 10.56
N ALA A 21 -12.00 3.46 10.10
CA ALA A 21 -10.82 3.55 10.96
C ALA A 21 -10.85 4.81 11.84
N ILE A 22 -11.23 5.96 11.28
CA ILE A 22 -11.41 7.22 12.04
C ILE A 22 -12.52 7.07 13.08
N LEU A 23 -13.67 6.50 12.70
CA LEU A 23 -14.79 6.25 13.59
C LEU A 23 -14.41 5.29 14.73
N LEU A 24 -13.71 4.19 14.40
CA LEU A 24 -13.21 3.24 15.38
C LEU A 24 -12.18 3.88 16.31
N GLY A 25 -11.29 4.74 15.80
CA GLY A 25 -10.36 5.51 16.62
C GLY A 25 -11.09 6.45 17.59
N TRP A 26 -12.12 7.15 17.12
CA TRP A 26 -12.95 8.03 17.95
C TRP A 26 -13.76 7.27 19.00
N LEU A 27 -14.37 6.14 18.65
CA LEU A 27 -15.07 5.27 19.58
C LEU A 27 -14.11 4.65 20.61
N SER A 28 -12.92 4.24 20.17
CA SER A 28 -11.87 3.69 21.04
C SER A 28 -11.36 4.72 22.03
N ALA A 29 -11.24 5.99 21.63
CA ALA A 29 -10.84 7.08 22.51
C ALA A 29 -11.88 7.38 23.61
N ARG A 30 -13.15 7.08 23.38
CA ARG A 30 -14.24 7.23 24.36
C ARG A 30 -14.30 6.08 25.37
N ASN A 31 -13.82 4.89 25.02
CA ASN A 31 -13.84 3.74 25.91
C ASN A 31 -12.53 3.68 26.73
N PRO A 32 -12.58 3.76 28.07
CA PRO A 32 -11.38 3.78 28.90
C PRO A 32 -10.45 2.58 28.67
N LEU A 33 -11.00 1.38 28.47
CA LEU A 33 -10.22 0.15 28.29
C LEU A 33 -9.41 0.18 26.99
N TRP A 34 -10.07 0.54 25.89
CA TRP A 34 -9.45 0.61 24.57
C TRP A 34 -8.46 1.77 24.49
N ARG A 35 -8.78 2.90 25.14
CA ARG A 35 -7.86 4.03 25.24
C ARG A 35 -6.54 3.63 25.91
N THR A 36 -6.57 2.88 27.00
CA THR A 36 -5.35 2.42 27.68
C THR A 36 -4.53 1.46 26.82
N ALA A 37 -5.18 0.59 26.05
CA ALA A 37 -4.49 -0.27 25.08
C ALA A 37 -3.82 0.57 23.97
N TRP A 38 -4.53 1.50 23.36
CA TRP A 38 -3.96 2.38 22.34
C TRP A 38 -2.85 3.32 22.87
N GLN A 39 -2.92 3.72 24.14
CA GLN A 39 -1.82 4.43 24.80
C GLN A 39 -0.57 3.56 24.91
N ARG A 40 -0.71 2.26 25.18
CA ARG A 40 0.43 1.32 25.15
C ARG A 40 1.05 1.22 23.76
N VAL A 41 0.23 1.17 22.70
CA VAL A 41 0.73 1.26 21.31
C VAL A 41 1.48 2.57 21.10
N GLY A 42 0.92 3.70 21.56
CA GLY A 42 1.53 5.03 21.46
C GLY A 42 2.87 5.16 22.19
N ARG A 43 3.11 4.37 23.24
CA ARG A 43 4.39 4.31 23.96
C ARG A 43 5.43 3.43 23.27
N SER A 44 5.01 2.50 22.40
CA SER A 44 5.93 1.63 21.65
C SER A 44 6.69 2.44 20.60
N ARG A 45 8.02 2.50 20.75
CA ARG A 45 8.89 3.19 19.78
C ARG A 45 8.85 2.53 18.41
N SER A 46 8.91 1.20 18.35
CA SER A 46 8.81 0.46 17.08
C SER A 46 7.45 0.66 16.43
N GLY A 47 6.36 0.59 17.21
CA GLY A 47 4.99 0.80 16.73
C GLY A 47 4.75 2.20 16.17
N MET A 48 5.28 3.24 16.81
CA MET A 48 5.11 4.62 16.31
C MET A 48 5.98 4.94 15.10
N ALA A 49 7.20 4.38 15.03
CA ALA A 49 8.03 4.49 13.84
C ALA A 49 7.39 3.80 12.63
N SER A 50 6.87 2.57 12.80
CA SER A 50 6.20 1.83 11.74
C SER A 50 4.87 2.46 11.33
N ALA A 51 4.07 2.97 12.29
CA ALA A 51 2.85 3.72 12.00
C ALA A 51 3.14 4.96 11.13
N THR A 52 4.24 5.66 11.38
CA THR A 52 4.64 6.84 10.59
C THR A 52 4.92 6.46 9.13
N LEU A 53 5.62 5.33 8.91
CA LEU A 53 5.89 4.80 7.57
C LEU A 53 4.60 4.32 6.87
N LEU A 54 3.72 3.61 7.58
CA LEU A 54 2.41 3.20 7.06
C LEU A 54 1.53 4.39 6.69
N LEU A 55 1.54 5.47 7.47
CA LEU A 55 0.82 6.70 7.15
C LEU A 55 1.33 7.36 5.86
N ALA A 56 2.64 7.31 5.60
CA ALA A 56 3.20 7.80 4.34
C ALA A 56 2.70 6.97 3.13
N PHE A 57 2.70 5.63 3.25
CA PHE A 57 2.13 4.76 2.22
C PHE A 57 0.62 4.97 2.05
N ALA A 58 -0.13 5.10 3.15
CA ALA A 58 -1.56 5.38 3.12
C ALA A 58 -1.84 6.72 2.43
N ALA A 59 -1.04 7.76 2.68
CA ALA A 59 -1.17 9.04 1.99
C ALA A 59 -1.00 8.90 0.47
N VAL A 60 0.02 8.15 0.01
CA VAL A 60 0.19 7.85 -1.43
C VAL A 60 -1.02 7.10 -1.98
N GLY A 61 -1.50 6.08 -1.28
CA GLY A 61 -2.68 5.30 -1.70
C GLY A 61 -3.98 6.12 -1.73
N LEU A 62 -4.15 7.08 -0.81
CA LEU A 62 -5.32 7.97 -0.78
C LEU A 62 -5.28 8.99 -1.93
N LEU A 63 -4.11 9.55 -2.24
CA LEU A 63 -3.93 10.42 -3.41
C LEU A 63 -4.23 9.66 -4.71
N ASP A 64 -3.84 8.39 -4.76
CA ASP A 64 -4.09 7.53 -5.92
C ASP A 64 -5.55 7.03 -6.02
N SER A 65 -6.35 7.22 -4.96
CA SER A 65 -7.77 6.82 -4.92
C SER A 65 -8.75 7.95 -5.28
N LEU A 66 -8.24 9.03 -5.86
CA LEU A 66 -9.03 10.18 -6.29
C LEU A 66 -9.00 10.30 -7.82
N HIS A 67 -9.92 9.59 -8.49
CA HIS A 67 -9.94 9.48 -9.95
C HIS A 67 -10.78 10.56 -10.64
N TYR A 68 -10.32 10.98 -11.81
CA TYR A 68 -10.98 11.96 -12.66
C TYR A 68 -10.61 11.76 -14.14
N ARG A 69 -11.47 12.25 -15.04
CA ARG A 69 -11.21 12.36 -16.48
C ARG A 69 -11.00 13.82 -16.86
N PRO A 70 -9.86 14.21 -17.43
CA PRO A 70 -9.64 15.57 -17.89
C PRO A 70 -10.51 15.90 -19.10
N ARG A 71 -10.94 17.15 -19.22
CA ARG A 71 -11.66 17.64 -20.42
C ARG A 71 -10.68 17.77 -21.60
N LEU A 72 -11.05 17.25 -22.76
CA LEU A 72 -10.29 17.47 -24.00
C LEU A 72 -10.52 18.91 -24.47
N ALA A 73 -9.44 19.63 -24.81
CA ALA A 73 -9.56 20.93 -25.44
C ALA A 73 -10.24 20.75 -26.81
N ALA A 74 -11.26 21.56 -27.10
CA ALA A 74 -11.83 21.59 -28.45
C ALA A 74 -10.75 22.11 -29.40
N ASP A 75 -10.37 21.32 -30.41
CA ASP A 75 -9.46 21.78 -31.45
C ASP A 75 -9.94 23.12 -31.99
N GLY A 76 -9.02 24.08 -32.15
CA GLY A 76 -9.26 25.50 -32.36
C GLY A 76 -9.96 25.92 -33.66
N GLY A 77 -11.07 25.29 -34.02
CA GLY A 77 -12.03 25.76 -35.01
C GLY A 77 -12.96 26.82 -34.38
N GLN A 78 -13.11 27.95 -35.06
CA GLN A 78 -14.02 29.03 -34.69
C GLN A 78 -15.47 28.52 -34.56
N GLY A 79 -15.86 28.15 -33.33
CA GLY A 79 -17.20 27.64 -33.00
C GLY A 79 -17.32 27.00 -31.60
N ALA A 80 -16.40 27.30 -30.68
CA ALA A 80 -16.16 26.52 -29.46
C ALA A 80 -17.14 26.78 -28.28
N SER A 81 -18.18 27.61 -28.44
CA SER A 81 -19.08 27.97 -27.34
C SER A 81 -20.30 27.04 -27.16
N ALA A 82 -20.53 26.08 -28.06
CA ALA A 82 -21.74 25.24 -28.04
C ALA A 82 -21.50 23.71 -28.14
N GLN A 83 -20.25 23.24 -28.19
CA GLN A 83 -19.98 21.80 -28.24
C GLN A 83 -20.08 21.17 -26.83
N PRO A 84 -20.74 19.99 -26.69
CA PRO A 84 -20.80 19.28 -25.41
C PRO A 84 -19.37 18.97 -24.91
N ALA A 85 -19.16 19.05 -23.60
CA ALA A 85 -17.84 18.80 -23.01
C ALA A 85 -17.43 17.34 -23.24
N VAL A 86 -16.46 17.12 -24.14
CA VAL A 86 -15.85 15.80 -24.37
C VAL A 86 -14.72 15.60 -23.36
N TYR A 87 -14.75 14.46 -22.66
CA TYR A 87 -13.74 14.08 -21.68
C TYR A 87 -12.84 12.99 -22.23
N ALA A 88 -11.59 12.92 -21.75
CA ALA A 88 -10.66 11.87 -22.11
C ALA A 88 -11.19 10.49 -21.66
N VAL A 89 -10.84 9.46 -22.43
CA VAL A 89 -11.16 8.06 -22.07
C VAL A 89 -10.25 7.56 -20.95
N GLU A 90 -9.02 8.08 -20.87
CA GLU A 90 -8.06 7.77 -19.82
C GLU A 90 -8.53 8.32 -18.46
N VAL A 91 -8.56 7.45 -17.45
CA VAL A 91 -8.87 7.81 -16.06
C VAL A 91 -7.56 8.10 -15.34
N LEU A 92 -7.42 9.29 -14.78
CA LEU A 92 -6.24 9.75 -14.03
C LEU A 92 -6.59 9.91 -12.56
N SER A 93 -5.63 9.67 -11.69
CA SER A 93 -5.72 9.94 -10.25
C SER A 93 -5.11 11.29 -9.87
N LEU A 94 -5.38 11.78 -8.67
CA LEU A 94 -4.68 12.95 -8.12
C LEU A 94 -3.16 12.71 -7.99
N LEU A 95 -2.74 11.47 -7.69
CA LEU A 95 -1.33 11.09 -7.72
C LEU A 95 -0.73 11.28 -9.13
N ASP A 96 -1.46 10.91 -10.19
CA ASP A 96 -1.02 11.11 -11.57
C ASP A 96 -0.86 12.59 -11.93
N ALA A 97 -1.72 13.45 -11.37
CA ALA A 97 -1.59 14.90 -11.52
C ALA A 97 -0.30 15.42 -10.89
N LEU A 98 0.01 15.00 -9.66
CA LEU A 98 1.24 15.38 -8.94
C LEU A 98 2.49 14.82 -9.62
N LEU A 99 2.41 13.62 -10.19
CA LEU A 99 3.50 12.93 -10.86
C LEU A 99 3.47 13.09 -12.39
N THR A 100 2.81 14.14 -12.91
CA THR A 100 2.70 14.40 -14.36
C THR A 100 4.05 14.34 -15.09
N PRO A 101 5.16 14.91 -14.56
CA PRO A 101 6.46 14.80 -15.21
C PRO A 101 6.93 13.34 -15.35
N LEU A 102 6.71 12.50 -14.35
CA LEU A 102 7.13 11.09 -14.38
C LEU A 102 6.24 10.24 -15.29
N ARG A 103 4.95 10.58 -15.41
CA ARG A 103 4.00 9.85 -16.27
C ARG A 103 4.19 10.14 -17.76
N THR A 104 4.51 11.37 -18.11
CA THR A 104 4.50 11.86 -19.51
C THR A 104 5.86 11.85 -20.19
N ARG A 105 6.95 11.88 -19.41
CA ARG A 105 8.33 11.89 -19.92
C ARG A 105 8.83 10.47 -20.18
N ASN A 106 8.13 9.76 -21.05
CA ASN A 106 8.53 8.40 -21.42
C ASN A 106 9.72 8.44 -22.38
N GLU A 107 10.73 7.63 -22.07
CA GLU A 107 11.88 7.42 -22.94
C GLU A 107 11.56 6.40 -24.04
N LYS A 108 12.50 6.19 -24.97
CA LYS A 108 12.32 5.18 -26.02
C LYS A 108 12.39 3.75 -25.45
N THR A 109 13.24 3.55 -24.45
CA THR A 109 13.51 2.24 -23.85
C THR A 109 14.13 2.42 -22.46
N TYR A 110 14.68 1.33 -21.94
CA TYR A 110 15.40 1.25 -20.67
C TYR A 110 16.47 2.32 -20.50
N SER A 111 16.54 2.85 -19.29
CA SER A 111 17.60 3.71 -18.79
C SER A 111 17.96 3.23 -17.39
N ALA A 112 19.26 3.17 -17.10
CA ALA A 112 19.73 2.87 -15.75
C ALA A 112 19.36 4.03 -14.81
N PRO A 113 19.27 3.79 -13.48
CA PRO A 113 19.05 4.84 -12.48
C PRO A 113 19.97 6.05 -12.70
N LEU A 114 19.38 7.25 -12.76
CA LEU A 114 20.08 8.52 -12.95
C LEU A 114 20.92 8.62 -14.24
N ALA A 115 20.69 7.76 -15.23
CA ALA A 115 21.40 7.81 -16.50
C ALA A 115 21.01 9.03 -17.35
N THR A 116 21.93 9.46 -18.22
CA THR A 116 21.71 10.47 -19.25
C THR A 116 21.65 9.87 -20.66
N ARG A 117 21.97 8.59 -20.79
CA ARG A 117 21.99 7.82 -22.04
C ARG A 117 21.18 6.55 -21.91
N ALA A 118 20.66 6.07 -23.03
CA ALA A 118 19.86 4.85 -23.10
C ALA A 118 20.71 3.61 -22.76
N HIS A 119 20.07 2.59 -22.20
CA HIS A 119 20.74 1.35 -21.80
C HIS A 119 21.20 0.51 -22.99
N ALA A 120 20.51 0.60 -24.13
CA ALA A 120 20.86 -0.11 -25.36
C ALA A 120 21.62 0.77 -26.35
N LYS A 121 22.59 0.18 -27.07
CA LYS A 121 23.31 0.86 -28.17
C LYS A 121 22.46 0.88 -29.44
N GLU A 122 22.43 2.04 -30.10
CA GLU A 122 21.75 2.23 -31.38
C GLU A 122 22.74 2.77 -32.42
N THR A 123 22.45 2.53 -33.70
CA THR A 123 23.22 3.15 -34.79
C THR A 123 22.78 4.60 -34.91
N ILE A 124 23.65 5.52 -34.52
CA ILE A 124 23.44 6.96 -34.62
C ILE A 124 24.30 7.54 -35.75
N GLU A 125 23.75 8.48 -36.50
CA GLU A 125 24.47 9.22 -37.52
C GLU A 125 25.12 10.44 -36.89
N VAL A 126 26.43 10.34 -36.62
CA VAL A 126 27.22 11.45 -36.09
C VAL A 126 27.89 12.14 -37.26
N ARG A 127 27.68 13.45 -37.41
CA ARG A 127 28.39 14.24 -38.41
C ARG A 127 29.84 14.44 -37.92
N GLY A 128 30.79 13.83 -38.61
CA GLY A 128 32.22 13.98 -38.30
C GLY A 128 32.69 15.42 -38.54
N SER A 129 33.89 15.75 -38.04
CA SER A 129 34.56 17.05 -38.24
C SER A 129 34.67 17.46 -39.72
N ASP A 130 34.67 16.47 -40.62
CA ASP A 130 34.80 16.62 -42.06
C ASP A 130 33.44 16.82 -42.77
N GLY A 131 32.35 17.01 -42.01
CA GLY A 131 30.99 17.22 -42.54
C GLY A 131 30.28 15.96 -43.07
N ARG A 132 30.96 14.81 -43.12
CA ARG A 132 30.39 13.52 -43.53
C ARG A 132 29.59 12.87 -42.39
N LEU A 133 28.45 12.27 -42.73
CA LEU A 133 27.64 11.47 -41.80
C LEU A 133 28.33 10.11 -41.59
N GLN A 134 28.78 9.85 -40.36
CA GLN A 134 29.39 8.58 -39.97
C GLN A 134 28.44 7.84 -39.04
N GLN A 135 28.03 6.64 -39.44
CA GLN A 135 27.22 5.77 -38.60
C GLN A 135 28.09 5.16 -37.51
N THR A 136 27.81 5.50 -36.26
CA THR A 136 28.49 4.96 -35.08
C THR A 136 27.47 4.28 -34.18
N ARG A 137 27.80 3.09 -33.66
CA ARG A 137 26.92 2.35 -32.74
C ARG A 137 27.25 2.73 -31.30
N ASP A 138 26.49 3.66 -30.73
CA ASP A 138 26.69 4.20 -29.38
C ASP A 138 25.37 4.27 -28.59
N HIS A 139 25.44 4.55 -27.29
CA HIS A 139 24.27 4.78 -26.45
C HIS A 139 23.68 6.17 -26.72
N PRO A 140 22.49 6.26 -27.33
CA PRO A 140 21.88 7.55 -27.62
C PRO A 140 21.53 8.28 -26.32
N ARG A 141 21.57 9.61 -26.35
CA ARG A 141 21.15 10.44 -25.24
C ARG A 141 19.65 10.28 -24.98
N LEU A 142 19.28 10.28 -23.70
CA LEU A 142 17.89 10.31 -23.28
C LEU A 142 17.24 11.65 -23.63
N ARG A 143 15.94 11.62 -23.90
CA ARG A 143 15.18 12.81 -24.28
C ARG A 143 14.90 13.71 -23.08
N TYR A 144 14.67 13.12 -21.91
CA TYR A 144 14.27 13.81 -20.69
C TYR A 144 15.30 13.63 -19.58
N GLY A 145 15.85 12.42 -19.40
CA GLY A 145 16.86 12.14 -18.39
C GLY A 145 18.14 12.96 -18.60
N GLY A 146 18.42 13.93 -17.72
CA GLY A 146 19.58 14.82 -17.82
C GLY A 146 19.56 15.76 -19.02
N ALA A 147 18.37 16.07 -19.56
CA ALA A 147 18.22 16.97 -20.70
C ALA A 147 18.74 18.39 -20.39
N HIS A 148 18.65 18.85 -19.14
CA HIS A 148 19.11 20.18 -18.72
C HIS A 148 20.62 20.37 -18.80
N LEU A 149 21.41 19.28 -18.81
CA LEU A 149 22.87 19.36 -18.86
C LEU A 149 23.39 19.78 -20.24
N GLY A 150 22.59 19.65 -21.31
CA GLY A 150 23.05 19.98 -22.67
C GLY A 150 24.39 19.31 -22.97
N ALA A 151 25.36 20.05 -23.53
CA ALA A 151 26.69 19.51 -23.83
C ALA A 151 27.54 19.12 -22.60
N ASP A 152 27.19 19.58 -21.40
CA ASP A 152 27.95 19.36 -20.17
C ASP A 152 27.59 18.02 -19.48
N GLU A 153 27.46 16.92 -20.24
CA GLU A 153 27.09 15.59 -19.69
C GLU A 153 28.07 15.11 -18.62
N GLU A 154 29.34 15.48 -18.71
CA GLU A 154 30.39 15.14 -17.74
C GLU A 154 30.11 15.70 -16.34
N ARG A 155 29.27 16.74 -16.22
CA ARG A 155 28.90 17.35 -14.93
C ARG A 155 27.74 16.64 -14.23
N ARG A 156 27.24 15.52 -14.77
CA ARG A 156 26.11 14.76 -14.18
C ARG A 156 26.32 14.47 -12.69
N ASP A 157 27.48 13.97 -12.32
CA ASP A 157 27.78 13.61 -10.92
C ASP A 157 27.73 14.82 -9.99
N ALA A 158 28.26 15.95 -10.45
CA ALA A 158 28.23 17.21 -9.70
C ALA A 158 26.80 17.77 -9.58
N ASP A 159 25.99 17.72 -10.64
CA ASP A 159 24.58 18.14 -10.60
C ASP A 159 23.75 17.26 -9.66
N VAL A 160 23.91 15.94 -9.76
CA VAL A 160 23.25 14.99 -8.84
C VAL A 160 23.67 15.27 -7.40
N ALA A 161 24.96 15.37 -7.12
CA ALA A 161 25.46 15.64 -5.77
C ALA A 161 24.94 16.97 -5.22
N GLY A 162 24.95 18.03 -6.03
CA GLY A 162 24.42 19.35 -5.65
C GLY A 162 22.93 19.31 -5.32
N ARG A 163 22.13 18.62 -6.14
CA ARG A 163 20.68 18.44 -5.90
C ARG A 163 20.40 17.59 -4.67
N VAL A 164 21.17 16.52 -4.44
CA VAL A 164 21.04 15.72 -3.21
C VAL A 164 21.36 16.58 -1.99
N LEU A 165 22.44 17.37 -2.02
CA LEU A 165 22.80 18.23 -0.91
C LEU A 165 21.73 19.30 -0.62
N GLN A 166 21.18 19.91 -1.67
CA GLN A 166 20.03 20.83 -1.56
C GLN A 166 18.81 20.12 -0.95
N ALA A 167 18.50 18.92 -1.43
CA ALA A 167 17.37 18.14 -0.95
C ALA A 167 17.53 17.73 0.51
N LEU A 168 18.73 17.34 0.95
CA LEU A 168 19.05 17.05 2.34
C LEU A 168 18.89 18.30 3.22
N GLY A 169 19.33 19.46 2.74
CA GLY A 169 19.11 20.74 3.42
C GLY A 169 17.61 21.04 3.60
N LEU A 170 16.81 20.90 2.53
CA LEU A 170 15.35 21.08 2.59
C LEU A 170 14.67 20.04 3.49
N ALA A 171 15.13 18.78 3.47
CA ALA A 171 14.63 17.73 4.35
C ALA A 171 14.89 18.06 5.82
N LEU A 172 16.09 18.51 6.16
CA LEU A 172 16.44 18.91 7.54
C LEU A 172 15.67 20.15 7.98
N LEU A 173 15.48 21.14 7.10
CA LEU A 173 14.70 22.34 7.39
C LEU A 173 13.22 22.01 7.63
N THR A 174 12.59 21.23 6.74
CA THR A 174 11.19 20.79 6.89
C THR A 174 11.03 19.96 8.16
N TRP A 175 11.95 19.04 8.43
CA TRP A 175 11.97 18.28 9.66
C TRP A 175 12.11 19.17 10.90
N ALA A 176 13.03 20.14 10.91
CA ALA A 176 13.21 21.07 12.02
C ALA A 176 11.94 21.89 12.29
N VAL A 177 11.22 22.34 11.26
CA VAL A 177 9.92 23.01 11.40
C VAL A 177 8.90 22.10 12.07
N VAL A 178 8.82 20.83 11.66
CA VAL A 178 7.90 19.86 12.28
C VAL A 178 8.28 19.60 13.74
N VAL A 179 9.56 19.41 14.04
CA VAL A 179 10.05 19.23 15.42
C VAL A 179 9.66 20.43 16.28
N VAL A 180 9.83 21.65 15.74
CA VAL A 180 9.45 22.88 16.44
C VAL A 180 7.93 22.93 16.69
N ALA A 181 7.12 22.61 15.68
CA ALA A 181 5.66 22.56 15.83
C ALA A 181 5.22 21.53 16.88
N VAL A 182 5.80 20.33 16.87
CA VAL A 182 5.50 19.26 17.84
C VAL A 182 5.92 19.66 19.25
N CYS A 183 7.14 20.17 19.44
CA CYS A 183 7.60 20.66 20.74
C CYS A 183 6.69 21.77 21.28
N GLY A 184 6.24 22.69 20.41
CA GLY A 184 5.33 23.77 20.78
C GLY A 184 3.92 23.28 21.14
N GLY A 185 3.42 22.28 20.42
CA GLY A 185 2.15 21.62 20.72
C GLY A 185 2.19 20.90 22.07
N VAL A 186 3.26 20.13 22.33
CA VAL A 186 3.46 19.42 23.61
C VAL A 186 3.63 20.39 24.77
N ALA A 187 4.41 21.46 24.59
CA ALA A 187 4.59 22.51 25.59
C ALA A 187 3.24 23.15 25.98
N ARG A 188 2.41 23.51 24.99
CA ARG A 188 1.08 24.09 25.21
C ARG A 188 0.10 23.14 25.87
N ALA A 189 0.05 21.89 25.42
CA ALA A 189 -0.87 20.89 25.97
C ALA A 189 -0.60 20.56 27.44
N GLN A 190 0.65 20.70 27.89
CA GLN A 190 1.08 20.36 29.25
C GLN A 190 1.37 21.60 30.13
N GLY A 191 1.23 22.82 29.60
CA GLY A 191 1.57 24.05 30.33
C GLY A 191 3.04 24.12 30.77
N SER A 192 3.96 23.55 29.99
CA SER A 192 5.38 23.43 30.35
C SER A 192 6.30 24.25 29.44
N ASP A 193 7.50 24.56 29.92
CA ASP A 193 8.51 25.28 29.14
C ASP A 193 9.00 24.48 27.94
N TRP A 194 9.36 25.20 26.87
CA TRP A 194 9.91 24.63 25.64
C TRP A 194 11.07 23.64 25.88
N ARG A 195 12.02 24.00 26.76
CA ARG A 195 13.18 23.15 27.06
C ARG A 195 12.77 21.84 27.72
N GLN A 196 11.75 21.86 28.57
CA GLN A 196 11.23 20.67 29.23
C GLN A 196 10.50 19.77 28.23
N ALA A 197 9.70 20.35 27.33
CA ALA A 197 9.05 19.61 26.25
C ALA A 197 10.08 18.91 25.34
N TRP A 198 11.14 19.62 24.94
CA TRP A 198 12.26 19.04 24.17
C TRP A 198 12.92 17.87 24.90
N GLN A 199 13.32 18.06 26.17
CA GLN A 199 13.97 17.00 26.94
C GLN A 199 13.07 15.77 27.10
N ARG A 200 11.77 15.96 27.35
CA ARG A 200 10.81 14.85 27.47
C ARG A 200 10.66 14.05 26.18
N ILE A 201 10.52 14.74 25.04
CA ILE A 201 10.38 14.09 23.72
C ILE A 201 11.59 13.19 23.46
N TRP A 202 12.81 13.71 23.64
CA TRP A 202 14.03 12.98 23.30
C TRP A 202 14.44 11.94 24.34
N ARG A 203 14.15 12.16 25.63
CA ARG A 203 14.31 11.11 26.66
C ARG A 203 13.24 10.02 26.57
N SER A 204 12.16 10.29 25.84
CA SER A 204 10.97 9.43 25.74
C SER A 204 10.29 9.19 27.09
N ASP A 205 10.33 10.19 27.97
CA ASP A 205 9.74 10.14 29.33
C ASP A 205 8.22 10.45 29.31
N GLY A 206 7.57 10.34 28.15
CA GLY A 206 6.18 10.74 27.94
C GLY A 206 5.26 9.59 27.57
N ASP A 207 3.95 9.84 27.64
CA ASP A 207 2.90 8.87 27.28
C ASP A 207 2.86 8.49 25.79
N PHE A 208 3.68 9.13 24.95
CA PHE A 208 3.72 8.91 23.52
C PHE A 208 5.16 9.01 23.00
N ALA A 209 5.55 8.08 22.13
CA ALA A 209 6.89 7.94 21.58
C ALA A 209 7.18 8.96 20.46
N TRP A 210 7.08 10.25 20.77
CA TRP A 210 7.34 11.35 19.83
C TRP A 210 8.73 11.29 19.21
N SER A 211 9.75 10.87 19.97
CA SER A 211 11.10 10.65 19.46
C SER A 211 11.12 9.67 18.29
N ALA A 212 10.39 8.56 18.38
CA ALA A 212 10.30 7.56 17.33
C ALA A 212 9.59 8.09 16.09
N VAL A 213 8.48 8.82 16.25
CA VAL A 213 7.77 9.48 15.14
C VAL A 213 8.68 10.48 14.43
N LEU A 214 9.34 11.36 15.19
CA LEU A 214 10.21 12.39 14.62
C LEU A 214 11.45 11.78 13.94
N CYS A 215 12.05 10.73 14.50
CA CYS A 215 13.16 10.02 13.87
C CYS A 215 12.72 9.29 12.59
N ALA A 216 11.57 8.61 12.60
CA ALA A 216 11.04 7.95 11.41
C ALA A 216 10.69 8.98 10.32
N LEU A 217 10.10 10.12 10.70
CA LEU A 217 9.81 11.21 9.78
C LEU A 217 11.10 11.84 9.21
N ALA A 218 12.14 12.02 10.03
CA ALA A 218 13.46 12.45 9.53
C ALA A 218 13.99 11.47 8.48
N ALA A 219 14.00 10.17 8.77
CA ALA A 219 14.47 9.15 7.83
C ALA A 219 13.66 9.18 6.53
N LEU A 220 12.34 9.29 6.62
CA LEU A 220 11.45 9.43 5.46
C LEU A 220 11.76 10.67 4.64
N LEU A 221 11.90 11.84 5.27
CA LEU A 221 12.20 13.10 4.56
C LEU A 221 13.58 13.07 3.91
N LEU A 222 14.59 12.52 4.61
CA LEU A 222 15.96 12.39 4.11
C LEU A 222 16.05 11.44 2.91
N LEU A 223 15.15 10.47 2.77
CA LEU A 223 15.06 9.58 1.60
C LEU A 223 14.17 10.16 0.50
N ALA A 224 12.98 10.67 0.85
CA ALA A 224 11.98 11.09 -0.12
C ALA A 224 12.30 12.42 -0.80
N MET A 225 12.89 13.40 -0.10
CA MET A 225 13.22 14.70 -0.70
C MET A 225 14.27 14.59 -1.81
N PRO A 226 15.41 13.89 -1.64
CA PRO A 226 16.35 13.69 -2.73
C PRO A 226 15.72 13.02 -3.95
N VAL A 227 14.90 11.99 -3.72
CA VAL A 227 14.15 11.31 -4.80
C VAL A 227 13.23 12.30 -5.51
N ALA A 228 12.45 13.09 -4.78
CA ALA A 228 11.53 14.06 -5.36
C ALA A 228 12.22 15.16 -6.18
N LEU A 229 13.36 15.69 -5.70
CA LEU A 229 14.10 16.74 -6.43
C LEU A 229 14.82 16.19 -7.66
N LEU A 230 15.36 14.97 -7.59
CA LEU A 230 16.02 14.31 -8.72
C LEU A 230 15.01 13.86 -9.78
N ALA A 231 13.84 13.36 -9.36
CA ALA A 231 12.73 12.94 -10.23
C ALA A 231 12.27 14.04 -11.22
N GLY A 232 12.51 15.31 -10.90
CA GLY A 232 12.22 16.42 -11.79
C GLY A 232 13.10 16.49 -13.04
N ASN A 233 14.29 15.87 -13.05
CA ASN A 233 15.27 15.98 -14.14
C ASN A 233 15.91 14.64 -14.55
N TYR A 234 15.76 13.61 -13.72
CA TYR A 234 16.31 12.28 -13.93
C TYR A 234 15.28 11.21 -13.62
N HIS A 235 15.42 10.05 -14.27
CA HIS A 235 14.71 8.84 -13.88
C HIS A 235 15.42 8.18 -12.70
N VAL A 236 14.96 8.46 -11.47
CA VAL A 236 15.67 8.11 -10.23
C VAL A 236 15.90 6.60 -10.09
N PHE A 237 14.89 5.80 -10.44
CA PHE A 237 14.97 4.33 -10.47
C PHE A 237 15.07 3.77 -11.88
N GLY A 238 15.39 4.61 -12.88
CA GLY A 238 15.46 4.21 -14.28
C GLY A 238 14.09 4.08 -14.94
N THR A 239 14.08 3.52 -16.15
CA THR A 239 12.88 3.30 -16.97
C THR A 239 12.73 1.84 -17.39
N ASP A 240 11.51 1.45 -17.72
CA ASP A 240 11.18 0.10 -18.16
C ASP A 240 11.31 -0.10 -19.68
N LYS A 241 10.75 -1.22 -20.18
CA LYS A 241 10.76 -1.60 -21.59
C LYS A 241 10.14 -0.60 -22.55
N VAL A 242 9.13 0.14 -22.10
CA VAL A 242 8.42 1.17 -22.88
C VAL A 242 8.89 2.58 -22.49
N GLY A 243 9.97 2.68 -21.72
CA GLY A 243 10.55 3.92 -21.26
C GLY A 243 9.73 4.63 -20.18
N GLN A 244 8.81 3.92 -19.51
CA GLN A 244 8.03 4.46 -18.41
C GLN A 244 8.88 4.51 -17.14
N ASP A 245 8.73 5.58 -16.37
CA ASP A 245 9.50 5.80 -15.15
C ASP A 245 9.16 4.77 -14.05
N VAL A 246 10.20 4.13 -13.50
CA VAL A 246 10.05 3.06 -12.49
C VAL A 246 9.60 3.62 -11.13
N LEU A 247 10.00 4.84 -10.76
CA LEU A 247 9.52 5.49 -9.54
C LEU A 247 8.00 5.73 -9.61
N TYR A 248 7.49 6.15 -10.77
CA TYR A 248 6.04 6.24 -10.98
C TYR A 248 5.35 4.89 -10.79
N GLN A 249 5.88 3.81 -11.37
CA GLN A 249 5.28 2.48 -11.25
C GLN A 249 5.22 1.99 -9.79
N VAL A 250 6.30 2.20 -9.05
CA VAL A 250 6.39 1.80 -7.65
C VAL A 250 5.43 2.59 -6.75
N LEU A 251 5.26 3.89 -7.00
CA LEU A 251 4.31 4.71 -6.25
C LEU A 251 2.85 4.31 -6.55
N LYS A 252 2.52 4.00 -7.81
CA LYS A 252 1.20 3.47 -8.19
C LYS A 252 0.92 2.09 -7.58
N SER A 253 1.95 1.26 -7.42
CA SER A 253 1.83 -0.07 -6.82
C SER A 253 1.38 -0.04 -5.36
N VAL A 254 1.63 1.06 -4.64
CA VAL A 254 1.25 1.23 -3.22
C VAL A 254 -0.25 1.09 -3.04
N ARG A 255 -1.06 1.76 -3.87
CA ARG A 255 -2.52 1.68 -3.77
C ARG A 255 -3.01 0.26 -3.98
N THR A 256 -2.53 -0.41 -5.01
CA THR A 256 -2.91 -1.79 -5.33
C THR A 256 -2.63 -2.73 -4.15
N ALA A 257 -1.43 -2.63 -3.54
CA ALA A 257 -1.09 -3.42 -2.35
C ALA A 257 -1.99 -3.11 -1.14
N LEU A 258 -2.32 -1.84 -0.90
CA LEU A 258 -3.24 -1.43 0.18
C LEU A 258 -4.66 -1.98 -0.03
N VAL A 259 -5.20 -1.89 -1.26
CA VAL A 259 -6.51 -2.45 -1.61
C VAL A 259 -6.52 -3.96 -1.34
N ILE A 260 -5.52 -4.69 -1.85
CA ILE A 260 -5.45 -6.14 -1.69
C ILE A 260 -5.40 -6.51 -0.22
N GLY A 261 -4.48 -5.92 0.55
CA GLY A 261 -4.34 -6.27 1.95
C GLY A 261 -5.58 -5.93 2.78
N LEU A 262 -6.21 -4.77 2.57
CA LEU A 262 -7.32 -4.30 3.39
C LEU A 262 -8.70 -4.86 2.97
N VAL A 263 -8.99 -4.90 1.67
CA VAL A 263 -10.30 -5.36 1.19
C VAL A 263 -10.41 -6.88 1.34
N THR A 264 -9.33 -7.61 1.07
CA THR A 264 -9.32 -9.07 1.23
C THR A 264 -9.51 -9.47 2.69
N THR A 265 -8.84 -8.78 3.63
CA THR A 265 -9.04 -9.03 5.07
C THR A 265 -10.46 -8.69 5.51
N LEU A 266 -11.07 -7.64 4.95
CA LEU A 266 -12.48 -7.29 5.23
C LEU A 266 -13.47 -8.39 4.81
N VAL A 267 -13.18 -9.14 3.73
CA VAL A 267 -14.00 -10.28 3.30
C VAL A 267 -13.73 -11.51 4.17
N MET A 268 -12.46 -11.76 4.47
CA MET A 268 -12.02 -12.93 5.23
C MET A 268 -12.49 -12.91 6.69
N LEU A 269 -12.33 -11.77 7.39
CA LEU A 269 -12.56 -11.68 8.83
C LEU A 269 -13.99 -12.03 9.27
N PRO A 270 -15.07 -11.48 8.66
CA PRO A 270 -16.43 -11.83 9.05
C PRO A 270 -16.71 -13.31 8.89
N LEU A 271 -16.22 -13.92 7.81
CA LEU A 271 -16.38 -15.34 7.54
C LEU A 271 -15.66 -16.20 8.59
N SER A 272 -14.40 -15.86 8.89
CA SER A 272 -13.60 -16.56 9.91
C SER A 272 -14.19 -16.43 11.31
N VAL A 273 -14.61 -15.23 11.71
CA VAL A 273 -15.18 -14.97 13.04
C VAL A 273 -16.53 -15.65 13.20
N LEU A 274 -17.41 -15.52 12.22
CA LEU A 274 -18.74 -16.12 12.26
C LEU A 274 -18.62 -17.64 12.35
N LEU A 275 -17.94 -18.28 11.41
CA LEU A 275 -17.87 -19.74 11.36
C LEU A 275 -17.04 -20.31 12.53
N GLY A 276 -15.94 -19.66 12.92
CA GLY A 276 -15.11 -20.10 14.03
C GLY A 276 -15.86 -20.08 15.36
N VAL A 277 -16.56 -18.98 15.66
CA VAL A 277 -17.34 -18.85 16.90
C VAL A 277 -18.54 -19.78 16.89
N LEU A 278 -19.25 -19.94 15.77
CA LEU A 278 -20.38 -20.87 15.66
C LEU A 278 -19.94 -22.32 15.90
N ALA A 279 -18.85 -22.75 15.24
CA ALA A 279 -18.31 -24.10 15.41
C ALA A 279 -17.91 -24.37 16.86
N GLY A 280 -17.17 -23.46 17.49
CA GLY A 280 -16.73 -23.63 18.87
C GLY A 280 -17.85 -23.51 19.91
N TYR A 281 -18.85 -22.66 19.66
CA TYR A 281 -19.93 -22.44 20.61
C TYR A 281 -20.99 -23.54 20.56
N PHE A 282 -21.49 -23.92 19.38
CA PHE A 282 -22.63 -24.85 19.28
C PHE A 282 -22.21 -26.32 19.42
N ARG A 283 -20.99 -26.71 19.01
CA ARG A 283 -20.53 -28.12 18.96
C ARG A 283 -21.47 -29.02 18.12
N GLY A 284 -21.19 -30.32 18.13
CA GLY A 284 -22.00 -31.33 17.42
C GLY A 284 -22.02 -31.08 15.91
N TRP A 285 -23.19 -31.27 15.30
CA TRP A 285 -23.32 -31.23 13.84
C TRP A 285 -22.87 -29.91 13.18
N VAL A 286 -23.04 -28.76 13.87
CA VAL A 286 -22.61 -27.44 13.35
C VAL A 286 -21.09 -27.40 13.27
N ASP A 287 -20.42 -27.92 14.29
CA ASP A 287 -18.98 -28.04 14.33
C ASP A 287 -18.48 -29.02 13.27
N ASP A 288 -19.09 -30.19 13.18
CA ASP A 288 -18.74 -31.22 12.20
C ASP A 288 -18.88 -30.70 10.75
N LEU A 289 -19.96 -29.96 10.44
CA LEU A 289 -20.19 -29.38 9.11
C LEU A 289 -19.12 -28.32 8.76
N ILE A 290 -18.84 -27.40 9.70
CA ILE A 290 -17.85 -26.34 9.48
C ILE A 290 -16.46 -26.94 9.38
N GLN A 291 -16.14 -27.94 10.21
CA GLN A 291 -14.90 -28.69 10.15
C GLN A 291 -14.73 -29.42 8.84
N TYR A 292 -15.75 -30.12 8.38
CA TYR A 292 -15.74 -30.75 7.06
C TYR A 292 -15.44 -29.72 5.97
N LEU A 293 -16.15 -28.58 5.95
CA LEU A 293 -15.95 -27.54 4.94
C LEU A 293 -14.51 -26.99 4.92
N TYR A 294 -13.97 -26.57 6.07
CA TYR A 294 -12.62 -25.98 6.07
C TYR A 294 -11.53 -27.04 5.86
N THR A 295 -11.72 -28.29 6.29
CA THR A 295 -10.75 -29.37 6.03
C THR A 295 -10.74 -29.79 4.57
N THR A 296 -11.90 -29.88 3.92
CA THR A 296 -12.00 -30.09 2.46
C THR A 296 -11.29 -28.99 1.69
N LEU A 297 -11.56 -27.71 1.99
CA LEU A 297 -10.89 -26.59 1.33
C LEU A 297 -9.37 -26.60 1.56
N SER A 298 -8.94 -26.87 2.78
CA SER A 298 -7.51 -26.90 3.14
C SER A 298 -6.76 -28.12 2.57
N SER A 299 -7.48 -29.14 2.08
CA SER A 299 -6.89 -30.30 1.41
C SER A 299 -6.49 -29.99 -0.04
N ILE A 300 -7.03 -28.91 -0.62
CA ILE A 300 -6.68 -28.42 -1.96
C ILE A 300 -5.50 -27.45 -1.82
N PRO A 301 -4.45 -27.54 -2.67
CA PRO A 301 -3.39 -26.53 -2.69
C PRO A 301 -3.97 -25.13 -2.93
N GLY A 302 -3.82 -24.23 -1.95
CA GLY A 302 -4.50 -22.93 -1.95
C GLY A 302 -4.24 -22.09 -3.21
N VAL A 303 -3.00 -22.08 -3.70
CA VAL A 303 -2.63 -21.38 -4.94
C VAL A 303 -3.41 -21.93 -6.15
N LEU A 304 -3.62 -23.25 -6.25
CA LEU A 304 -4.38 -23.85 -7.35
C LEU A 304 -5.87 -23.51 -7.27
N LEU A 305 -6.44 -23.53 -6.06
CA LEU A 305 -7.84 -23.14 -5.85
C LEU A 305 -8.08 -21.68 -6.23
N ILE A 306 -7.21 -20.77 -5.76
CA ILE A 306 -7.27 -19.36 -6.09
C ILE A 306 -7.08 -19.16 -7.59
N ALA A 307 -6.09 -19.81 -8.20
CA ALA A 307 -5.83 -19.73 -9.64
C ALA A 307 -7.05 -20.15 -10.47
N ALA A 308 -7.68 -21.29 -10.13
CA ALA A 308 -8.85 -21.78 -10.84
C ALA A 308 -10.04 -20.80 -10.72
N ALA A 309 -10.30 -20.29 -9.51
CA ALA A 309 -11.36 -19.32 -9.27
C ALA A 309 -11.12 -17.99 -9.99
N VAL A 310 -9.88 -17.47 -9.95
CA VAL A 310 -9.52 -16.22 -10.63
C VAL A 310 -9.60 -16.39 -12.14
N LEU A 311 -9.12 -17.50 -12.71
CA LEU A 311 -9.17 -17.75 -14.14
C LEU A 311 -10.62 -17.86 -14.64
N MET A 312 -11.49 -18.55 -13.89
CA MET A 312 -12.92 -18.61 -14.20
C MET A 312 -13.56 -17.20 -14.21
N MET A 313 -13.22 -16.36 -13.23
CA MET A 313 -13.70 -14.99 -13.17
C MET A 313 -13.15 -14.11 -14.30
N GLN A 314 -11.87 -14.28 -14.66
CA GLN A 314 -11.25 -13.55 -15.77
C GLN A 314 -11.95 -13.88 -17.09
N VAL A 315 -12.23 -15.17 -17.37
CA VAL A 315 -12.99 -15.57 -18.56
C VAL A 315 -14.39 -14.92 -18.58
N LEU A 316 -15.07 -14.84 -17.42
CA LEU A 316 -16.37 -14.19 -17.32
C LEU A 316 -16.30 -12.69 -17.63
N ILE A 317 -15.30 -11.98 -17.10
CA ILE A 317 -15.09 -10.54 -17.36
C ILE A 317 -14.73 -10.30 -18.83
N ASP A 318 -13.86 -11.13 -19.39
CA ASP A 318 -13.33 -10.98 -20.74
C ASP A 318 -14.39 -11.29 -21.81
N THR A 319 -15.34 -12.18 -21.51
CA THR A 319 -16.48 -12.50 -22.37
C THR A 319 -17.59 -11.44 -22.34
N HIS A 320 -17.58 -10.53 -21.34
CA HIS A 320 -18.58 -9.47 -21.18
C HIS A 320 -17.95 -8.06 -21.19
N PRO A 321 -17.22 -7.67 -22.26
CA PRO A 321 -16.58 -6.35 -22.32
C PRO A 321 -17.58 -5.19 -22.29
N GLN A 322 -18.84 -5.44 -22.68
CA GLN A 322 -19.94 -4.46 -22.68
C GLN A 322 -20.35 -3.98 -21.28
N TRP A 323 -19.94 -4.68 -20.22
CA TRP A 323 -20.24 -4.29 -18.83
C TRP A 323 -19.39 -3.12 -18.33
N PHE A 324 -18.31 -2.76 -19.03
CA PHE A 324 -17.34 -1.78 -18.58
C PHE A 324 -17.27 -0.61 -19.57
N ALA A 325 -17.43 0.61 -19.07
CA ALA A 325 -17.33 1.80 -19.91
C ALA A 325 -15.86 2.18 -20.15
N THR A 326 -14.96 1.81 -19.24
CA THR A 326 -13.53 2.13 -19.33
C THR A 326 -12.65 0.93 -18.98
N ALA A 327 -11.41 0.92 -19.47
CA ALA A 327 -10.42 -0.09 -19.08
C ALA A 327 -10.10 -0.04 -17.57
N ALA A 328 -10.14 1.15 -16.96
CA ALA A 328 -9.93 1.33 -15.53
C ALA A 328 -11.02 0.63 -14.69
N GLU A 329 -12.29 0.73 -15.09
CA GLU A 329 -13.40 0.03 -14.42
C GLU A 329 -13.27 -1.50 -14.50
N ARG A 330 -12.83 -2.02 -15.66
CA ARG A 330 -12.56 -3.45 -15.83
C ARG A 330 -11.43 -3.92 -14.93
N ALA A 331 -10.31 -3.19 -14.92
CA ALA A 331 -9.16 -3.49 -14.07
C ALA A 331 -9.53 -3.43 -12.58
N ASP A 332 -10.35 -2.45 -12.20
CA ASP A 332 -10.87 -2.30 -10.84
C ASP A 332 -11.73 -3.49 -10.41
N LEU A 333 -12.67 -3.92 -11.24
CA LEU A 333 -13.51 -5.07 -10.91
C LEU A 333 -12.69 -6.36 -10.82
N ARG A 334 -11.68 -6.54 -11.69
CA ARG A 334 -10.75 -7.67 -11.59
C ARG A 334 -9.99 -7.67 -10.27
N LEU A 335 -9.52 -6.51 -9.82
CA LEU A 335 -8.85 -6.35 -8.52
C LEU A 335 -9.77 -6.73 -7.36
N LEU A 336 -11.02 -6.25 -7.38
CA LEU A 336 -12.00 -6.56 -6.33
C LEU A 336 -12.41 -8.03 -6.32
N ALA A 337 -12.56 -8.64 -7.50
CA ALA A 337 -12.84 -10.06 -7.60
C ALA A 337 -11.67 -10.91 -7.07
N LEU A 338 -10.43 -10.51 -7.36
CA LEU A 338 -9.24 -11.13 -6.77
C LEU A 338 -9.27 -11.03 -5.23
N CYS A 339 -9.57 -9.83 -4.69
CA CYS A 339 -9.67 -9.65 -3.23
C CYS A 339 -10.77 -10.52 -2.61
N PHE A 340 -11.93 -10.63 -3.28
CA PHE A 340 -13.03 -11.47 -2.81
C PHE A 340 -12.65 -12.95 -2.80
N ILE A 341 -12.05 -13.46 -3.89
CA ILE A 341 -11.59 -14.85 -4.01
C ILE A 341 -10.54 -15.15 -2.94
N LEU A 342 -9.54 -14.27 -2.77
CA LEU A 342 -8.52 -14.43 -1.74
C LEU A 342 -9.15 -14.46 -0.34
N GLY A 343 -10.15 -13.62 -0.06
CA GLY A 343 -10.80 -13.57 1.25
C GLY A 343 -11.62 -14.82 1.56
N VAL A 344 -12.41 -15.28 0.59
CA VAL A 344 -13.26 -16.49 0.70
C VAL A 344 -12.45 -17.78 0.68
N THR A 345 -11.19 -17.75 0.26
CA THR A 345 -10.30 -18.93 0.30
C THR A 345 -9.36 -18.94 1.51
N SER A 346 -9.06 -17.78 2.12
CA SER A 346 -8.08 -17.65 3.21
C SER A 346 -8.67 -17.71 4.63
N TRP A 347 -10.00 -17.81 4.78
CA TRP A 347 -10.68 -17.75 6.09
C TRP A 347 -10.42 -18.95 7.01
N THR A 348 -10.01 -20.09 6.46
CA THR A 348 -9.96 -21.38 7.17
C THR A 348 -8.97 -21.37 8.33
N GLY A 349 -7.82 -20.71 8.17
CA GLY A 349 -6.78 -20.61 9.19
C GLY A 349 -7.26 -19.92 10.47
N LEU A 350 -7.77 -18.69 10.32
CA LEU A 350 -8.30 -17.92 11.44
C LEU A 350 -9.56 -18.57 12.04
N CYS A 351 -10.44 -19.15 11.21
CA CYS A 351 -11.61 -19.88 11.70
C CYS A 351 -11.23 -21.02 12.65
N ARG A 352 -10.22 -21.83 12.27
CA ARG A 352 -9.74 -22.94 13.10
C ARG A 352 -9.20 -22.46 14.44
N LEU A 353 -8.47 -21.34 14.44
CA LEU A 353 -7.95 -20.72 15.67
C LEU A 353 -9.07 -20.23 16.58
N LEU A 354 -10.02 -19.47 16.02
CA LEU A 354 -11.16 -18.93 16.77
C LEU A 354 -12.09 -20.02 17.31
N ARG A 355 -12.29 -21.11 16.56
CA ARG A 355 -13.00 -22.30 17.04
C ARG A 355 -12.33 -22.88 18.29
N GLY A 356 -11.03 -23.10 18.24
CA GLY A 356 -10.26 -23.66 19.37
C GLY A 356 -10.36 -22.78 20.62
N GLU A 357 -10.27 -21.47 20.46
CA GLU A 357 -10.36 -20.55 21.59
C GLU A 357 -11.81 -20.39 22.11
N THR A 358 -12.80 -20.39 21.21
CA THR A 358 -14.22 -20.38 21.60
C THR A 358 -14.58 -21.60 22.43
N LEU A 359 -14.06 -22.79 22.09
CA LEU A 359 -14.26 -24.01 22.86
C LEU A 359 -13.77 -23.87 24.31
N LYS A 360 -12.64 -23.19 24.53
CA LYS A 360 -12.10 -22.92 25.88
C LYS A 360 -12.96 -21.89 26.61
N LEU A 361 -13.27 -20.76 25.96
CA LEU A 361 -14.07 -19.69 26.57
C LEU A 361 -15.43 -20.19 27.04
N ARG A 362 -16.09 -21.04 26.24
CA ARG A 362 -17.39 -21.64 26.57
C ARG A 362 -17.38 -22.41 27.89
N GLU A 363 -16.25 -23.02 28.27
CA GLU A 363 -16.12 -23.81 29.49
C GLU A 363 -15.83 -22.98 30.75
N LEU A 364 -15.72 -21.65 30.63
CA LEU A 364 -15.49 -20.78 31.79
C LEU A 364 -16.75 -20.69 32.65
N GLU A 365 -16.56 -20.68 33.97
CA GLU A 365 -17.63 -20.74 34.98
C GLU A 365 -18.69 -19.66 34.79
N TYR A 366 -18.29 -18.44 34.45
CA TYR A 366 -19.24 -17.34 34.23
C TYR A 366 -20.10 -17.53 32.97
N ILE A 367 -19.60 -18.24 31.95
CA ILE A 367 -20.39 -18.59 30.76
C ILE A 367 -21.36 -19.72 31.10
N GLN A 368 -20.89 -20.76 31.79
CA GLN A 368 -21.74 -21.86 32.24
C GLN A 368 -22.87 -21.36 33.15
N ALA A 369 -22.57 -20.45 34.08
CA ALA A 369 -23.57 -19.80 34.92
C ALA A 369 -24.59 -19.02 34.08
N ALA A 370 -24.15 -18.21 33.10
CA ALA A 370 -25.06 -17.50 32.21
C ALA A 370 -25.99 -18.44 31.41
N GLN A 371 -25.48 -19.59 30.97
CA GLN A 371 -26.27 -20.64 30.32
C GLN A 371 -27.30 -21.25 31.28
N ALA A 372 -26.91 -21.55 32.51
CA ALA A 372 -27.81 -22.08 33.55
C ALA A 372 -28.94 -21.10 33.90
N PHE A 373 -28.67 -19.78 33.86
CA PHE A 373 -29.67 -18.72 34.03
C PHE A 373 -30.53 -18.46 32.77
N GLY A 374 -30.38 -19.27 31.70
CA GLY A 374 -31.21 -19.17 30.50
C GLY A 374 -30.89 -17.96 29.61
N VAL A 375 -29.69 -17.37 29.72
CA VAL A 375 -29.27 -16.29 28.84
C VAL A 375 -29.16 -16.80 27.40
N SER A 376 -29.73 -16.07 26.44
CA SER A 376 -29.73 -16.50 25.04
C SER A 376 -28.31 -16.61 24.45
N SER A 377 -28.09 -17.65 23.63
CA SER A 377 -26.80 -17.93 22.99
C SER A 377 -26.21 -16.74 22.23
N LEU A 378 -27.04 -15.99 21.49
CA LEU A 378 -26.58 -14.79 20.77
C LEU A 378 -26.08 -13.71 21.73
N ARG A 379 -26.72 -13.55 22.89
CA ARG A 379 -26.29 -12.59 23.91
C ARG A 379 -24.98 -13.05 24.55
N ILE A 380 -24.82 -14.36 24.80
CA ILE A 380 -23.56 -14.93 25.30
C ILE A 380 -22.42 -14.71 24.30
N ILE A 381 -22.66 -15.03 23.03
CA ILE A 381 -21.68 -14.84 21.97
C ILE A 381 -21.27 -13.37 21.87
N GLY A 382 -22.24 -12.45 21.73
CA GLY A 382 -21.96 -11.05 21.50
C GLY A 382 -21.36 -10.31 22.71
N ARG A 383 -21.72 -10.70 23.94
CA ARG A 383 -21.31 -9.97 25.16
C ARG A 383 -20.14 -10.62 25.91
N HIS A 384 -19.92 -11.92 25.74
CA HIS A 384 -18.91 -12.65 26.49
C HIS A 384 -17.86 -13.30 25.58
N ILE A 385 -18.24 -13.99 24.50
CA ILE A 385 -17.25 -14.73 23.70
C ILE A 385 -16.52 -13.81 22.73
N LEU A 386 -17.25 -13.12 21.86
CA LEU A 386 -16.67 -12.30 20.81
C LEU A 386 -15.71 -11.22 21.35
N PRO A 387 -16.05 -10.47 22.42
CA PRO A 387 -15.12 -9.49 23.01
C PRO A 387 -13.81 -10.12 23.50
N ASN A 388 -13.84 -11.34 24.05
CA ASN A 388 -12.64 -12.04 24.51
C ASN A 388 -11.78 -12.56 23.35
N LEU A 389 -12.35 -12.77 22.16
CA LEU A 389 -11.63 -13.20 20.95
C LEU A 389 -11.05 -12.04 20.14
N MET A 390 -11.45 -10.80 20.41
CA MET A 390 -11.04 -9.64 19.60
C MET A 390 -9.52 -9.46 19.52
N HIS A 391 -8.78 -9.80 20.57
CA HIS A 391 -7.32 -9.73 20.55
C HIS A 391 -6.73 -10.64 19.46
N ILE A 392 -7.24 -11.87 19.30
CA ILE A 392 -6.83 -12.79 18.24
C ILE A 392 -7.18 -12.23 16.86
N VAL A 393 -8.40 -11.70 16.71
CA VAL A 393 -8.89 -11.14 15.44
C VAL A 393 -8.02 -9.95 15.00
N ILE A 394 -7.67 -9.06 15.93
CA ILE A 394 -6.83 -7.89 15.65
C ILE A 394 -5.41 -8.32 15.24
N ILE A 395 -4.82 -9.32 15.92
CA ILE A 395 -3.49 -9.84 15.58
C ILE A 395 -3.51 -10.46 14.17
N ALA A 396 -4.51 -11.30 13.89
CA ALA A 396 -4.66 -11.96 12.60
C ALA A 396 -4.86 -10.96 11.46
N LEU A 397 -5.71 -9.94 11.66
CA LEU A 397 -5.95 -8.87 10.67
C LEU A 397 -4.64 -8.28 10.12
N VAL A 398 -3.69 -7.97 11.00
CA VAL A 398 -2.44 -7.33 10.57
C VAL A 398 -1.45 -8.32 9.97
N MET A 399 -1.36 -9.55 10.49
CA MET A 399 -0.52 -10.60 9.90
C MET A 399 -1.02 -11.05 8.51
N ASP A 400 -2.34 -11.13 8.35
CA ASP A 400 -2.97 -11.54 7.11
C ASP A 400 -2.84 -10.46 6.04
N PHE A 401 -2.88 -9.16 6.41
CA PHE A 401 -2.56 -8.06 5.49
C PHE A 401 -1.22 -8.30 4.77
N SER A 402 -0.16 -8.57 5.54
CA SER A 402 1.18 -8.83 5.01
C SER A 402 1.22 -10.06 4.10
N SER A 403 0.58 -11.14 4.54
CA SER A 403 0.54 -12.41 3.81
C SER A 403 -0.22 -12.28 2.48
N LEU A 404 -1.28 -11.50 2.45
CA LEU A 404 -2.13 -11.29 1.27
C LEU A 404 -1.46 -10.38 0.23
N VAL A 405 -0.72 -9.35 0.66
CA VAL A 405 0.10 -8.54 -0.25
C VAL A 405 1.16 -9.41 -0.93
N LEU A 406 1.82 -10.31 -0.18
CA LEU A 406 2.79 -11.24 -0.76
C LEU A 406 2.12 -12.28 -1.67
N ALA A 407 0.93 -12.76 -1.30
CA ALA A 407 0.17 -13.71 -2.12
C ALA A 407 -0.18 -13.12 -3.50
N GLU A 408 -0.56 -11.84 -3.59
CA GLU A 408 -0.78 -11.21 -4.89
C GLU A 408 0.50 -11.16 -5.72
N ALA A 409 1.65 -10.84 -5.13
CA ALA A 409 2.90 -10.81 -5.89
C ALA A 409 3.21 -12.18 -6.52
N VAL A 410 2.96 -13.27 -5.78
CA VAL A 410 3.09 -14.65 -6.29
C VAL A 410 2.08 -14.95 -7.40
N LEU A 411 0.82 -14.55 -7.25
CA LEU A 411 -0.21 -14.78 -8.26
C LEU A 411 0.03 -13.98 -9.55
N SER A 412 0.45 -12.73 -9.42
CA SER A 412 0.85 -11.87 -10.55
C SER A 412 2.07 -12.42 -11.28
N TYR A 413 3.02 -13.05 -10.56
CA TYR A 413 4.14 -13.76 -11.16
C TYR A 413 3.71 -14.98 -12.00
N VAL A 414 2.65 -15.69 -11.59
CA VAL A 414 2.08 -16.83 -12.36
C VAL A 414 1.13 -16.36 -13.48
N GLY A 415 0.84 -15.06 -13.56
CA GLY A 415 0.00 -14.47 -14.62
C GLY A 415 -1.51 -14.46 -14.34
N ILE A 416 -1.90 -14.74 -13.09
CA ILE A 416 -3.30 -14.84 -12.62
C ILE A 416 -3.62 -13.80 -11.54
N GLY A 417 -2.76 -12.80 -11.35
CA GLY A 417 -2.98 -11.71 -10.39
C GLY A 417 -3.85 -10.59 -10.95
N VAL A 418 -3.42 -9.35 -10.71
CA VAL A 418 -4.13 -8.15 -11.16
C VAL A 418 -4.15 -8.02 -12.69
N ASP A 419 -5.03 -7.16 -13.21
CA ASP A 419 -5.08 -6.88 -14.65
C ASP A 419 -3.72 -6.35 -15.16
N PRO A 420 -3.20 -6.82 -16.31
CA PRO A 420 -1.91 -6.35 -16.84
C PRO A 420 -1.83 -4.84 -17.14
N THR A 421 -2.96 -4.16 -17.24
CA THR A 421 -3.04 -2.69 -17.40
C THR A 421 -2.94 -1.94 -16.07
N MET A 422 -3.09 -2.63 -14.93
CA MET A 422 -2.95 -2.09 -13.59
C MET A 422 -1.52 -2.34 -13.08
N ILE A 423 -0.91 -1.31 -12.49
CA ILE A 423 0.44 -1.40 -11.94
C ILE A 423 0.38 -1.95 -10.51
N SER A 424 1.11 -3.04 -10.23
CA SER A 424 1.33 -3.59 -8.89
C SER A 424 2.79 -4.01 -8.68
N PHE A 425 3.18 -4.23 -7.42
CA PHE A 425 4.49 -4.81 -7.11
C PHE A 425 4.64 -6.18 -7.77
N GLY A 426 3.58 -6.99 -7.79
CA GLY A 426 3.55 -8.28 -8.48
C GLY A 426 3.79 -8.20 -9.98
N THR A 427 3.14 -7.26 -10.69
CA THR A 427 3.34 -7.08 -12.14
C THR A 427 4.75 -6.59 -12.45
N MET A 428 5.31 -5.71 -11.60
CA MET A 428 6.70 -5.27 -11.72
C MET A 428 7.68 -6.43 -11.56
N ILE A 429 7.49 -7.29 -10.55
CA ILE A 429 8.33 -8.48 -10.32
C ILE A 429 8.22 -9.46 -11.50
N ASN A 430 7.01 -9.68 -12.03
CA ASN A 430 6.81 -10.54 -13.20
C ASN A 430 7.54 -10.01 -14.44
N ASN A 431 7.40 -8.72 -14.74
CA ASN A 431 8.10 -8.08 -15.86
C ASN A 431 9.62 -8.17 -15.69
N ALA A 432 10.11 -8.01 -14.47
CA ALA A 432 11.54 -8.05 -14.17
C ALA A 432 12.20 -9.41 -14.48
N ARG A 433 11.43 -10.51 -14.54
CA ARG A 433 11.95 -11.83 -14.94
C ARG A 433 12.63 -11.79 -16.31
N LEU A 434 12.02 -11.12 -17.29
CA LEU A 434 12.60 -10.97 -18.63
C LEU A 434 13.67 -9.89 -18.68
N GLU A 435 13.64 -8.92 -17.76
CA GLU A 435 14.63 -7.85 -17.64
C GLU A 435 15.96 -8.35 -17.08
N LEU A 436 15.93 -9.25 -16.10
CA LEU A 436 17.10 -9.88 -15.51
C LEU A 436 17.84 -10.80 -16.49
N ALA A 437 17.12 -11.38 -17.45
CA ALA A 437 17.71 -12.25 -18.47
C ALA A 437 18.38 -11.47 -19.63
N ARG A 438 18.35 -10.13 -19.62
CA ARG A 438 18.97 -9.29 -20.65
C ARG A 438 20.46 -9.12 -20.44
N GLU A 439 21.15 -8.85 -21.53
CA GLU A 439 22.54 -8.37 -21.54
C GLU A 439 22.59 -6.98 -22.18
N PRO A 440 23.00 -5.91 -21.46
CA PRO A 440 23.31 -5.87 -20.03
C PRO A 440 22.07 -6.00 -19.12
N MET A 441 22.25 -6.59 -17.94
CA MET A 441 21.17 -6.91 -17.00
C MET A 441 20.42 -5.66 -16.54
N VAL A 442 19.09 -5.73 -16.56
CA VAL A 442 18.19 -4.69 -16.06
C VAL A 442 17.65 -5.13 -14.69
N TRP A 443 18.15 -4.52 -13.63
CA TRP A 443 17.87 -4.92 -12.24
C TRP A 443 16.97 -3.94 -11.47
N TRP A 444 16.86 -2.69 -11.94
CA TRP A 444 16.30 -1.59 -11.16
C TRP A 444 14.79 -1.72 -10.91
N SER A 445 14.01 -2.26 -11.84
CA SER A 445 12.56 -2.48 -11.65
C SER A 445 12.30 -3.45 -10.50
N LEU A 446 13.05 -4.56 -10.44
CA LEU A 446 12.94 -5.55 -9.36
C LEU A 446 13.37 -4.95 -8.02
N SER A 447 14.52 -4.27 -7.99
CA SER A 447 15.02 -3.66 -6.75
C SER A 447 14.04 -2.63 -6.21
N ALA A 448 13.47 -1.77 -7.05
CA ALA A 448 12.52 -0.75 -6.63
C ALA A 448 11.22 -1.37 -6.08
N ALA A 449 10.67 -2.38 -6.77
CA ALA A 449 9.51 -3.12 -6.27
C ALA A 449 9.81 -3.83 -4.93
N PHE A 450 10.96 -4.48 -4.82
CA PHE A 450 11.39 -5.18 -3.61
C PHE A 450 11.50 -4.24 -2.41
N PHE A 451 12.23 -3.12 -2.53
CA PHE A 451 12.47 -2.22 -1.38
C PHE A 451 11.18 -1.55 -0.89
N PHE A 452 10.28 -1.15 -1.79
CA PHE A 452 9.01 -0.53 -1.39
C PHE A 452 8.04 -1.54 -0.79
N MET A 453 7.90 -2.72 -1.41
CA MET A 453 7.08 -3.80 -0.86
C MET A 453 7.61 -4.27 0.50
N PHE A 454 8.92 -4.48 0.63
CA PHE A 454 9.57 -4.83 1.89
C PHE A 454 9.32 -3.78 2.96
N SER A 455 9.48 -2.49 2.64
CA SER A 455 9.24 -1.39 3.58
C SER A 455 7.79 -1.36 4.05
N LEU A 456 6.83 -1.52 3.14
CA LEU A 456 5.40 -1.57 3.45
C LEU A 456 5.06 -2.76 4.38
N VAL A 457 5.50 -3.97 4.00
CA VAL A 457 5.20 -5.20 4.74
C VAL A 457 5.93 -5.23 6.09
N LEU A 458 7.19 -4.79 6.16
CA LEU A 458 7.93 -4.68 7.41
C LEU A 458 7.25 -3.69 8.36
N ALA A 459 6.84 -2.52 7.87
CA ALA A 459 6.12 -1.55 8.67
C ALA A 459 4.79 -2.11 9.20
N ALA A 460 4.03 -2.82 8.35
CA ALA A 460 2.79 -3.47 8.75
C ALA A 460 3.01 -4.48 9.88
N ASN A 461 4.00 -5.37 9.75
CA ASN A 461 4.31 -6.38 10.76
C ASN A 461 4.83 -5.76 12.07
N LEU A 462 5.73 -4.78 12.02
CA LEU A 462 6.21 -4.11 13.24
C LEU A 462 5.10 -3.35 13.97
N PHE A 463 4.16 -2.77 13.21
CA PHE A 463 2.96 -2.19 13.80
C PHE A 463 2.04 -3.25 14.41
N ALA A 464 1.90 -4.41 13.75
CA ALA A 464 1.15 -5.56 14.27
C ALA A 464 1.65 -5.99 15.65
N ASP A 465 2.96 -6.14 15.79
CA ASP A 465 3.58 -6.57 17.04
C ASP A 465 3.31 -5.56 18.16
N ALA A 466 3.44 -4.26 17.88
CA ALA A 466 3.12 -3.23 18.86
C ALA A 466 1.63 -3.23 19.27
N VAL A 467 0.72 -3.47 18.33
CA VAL A 467 -0.71 -3.63 18.63
C VAL A 467 -0.96 -4.89 19.43
N ARG A 468 -0.36 -6.02 19.05
CA ARG A 468 -0.45 -7.29 19.76
C ARG A 468 -0.03 -7.14 21.22
N ASP A 469 1.16 -6.59 21.45
CA ASP A 469 1.72 -6.42 22.80
C ASP A 469 0.85 -5.51 23.67
N ALA A 470 0.26 -4.48 23.06
CA ALA A 470 -0.63 -3.56 23.76
C ALA A 470 -2.00 -4.16 24.11
N PHE A 471 -2.50 -5.10 23.31
CA PHE A 471 -3.78 -5.77 23.51
C PHE A 471 -3.66 -7.12 24.21
N ASP A 472 -2.44 -7.62 24.48
CA ASP A 472 -2.22 -8.82 25.28
C ASP A 472 -2.51 -8.54 26.77
N PRO A 473 -3.50 -9.23 27.38
CA PRO A 473 -3.84 -9.06 28.78
C PRO A 473 -2.77 -9.60 29.74
N ARG A 474 -1.89 -10.52 29.32
CA ARG A 474 -0.82 -11.08 30.18
C ARG A 474 0.32 -10.08 30.41
N LEU A 475 0.65 -9.28 29.40
CA LEU A 475 1.64 -8.21 29.49
C LEU A 475 1.14 -6.99 30.28
N ALA A 476 -0.18 -6.86 30.47
CA ALA A 476 -0.79 -5.78 31.25
C ALA A 476 -0.61 -5.95 32.77
N GLY A 477 -0.19 -7.13 33.24
CA GLY A 477 -0.10 -7.47 34.67
C GLY A 477 1.32 -7.48 35.26
N SER A 478 2.35 -7.11 34.48
CA SER A 478 3.72 -6.99 34.99
C SER A 478 4.00 -5.54 35.37
N PRO A 479 4.27 -5.25 36.66
CA PRO A 479 4.51 -3.88 37.15
C PRO A 479 5.76 -3.23 36.53
#